data_AF-A0A5W7SAK6-F1
#
_entry.id   AF-A0A5W7SAK6-F1
#
_cell.length_a   1.000
_cell.length_b   1.000
_cell.length_c   1.000
_cell.angle_alpha   90.00
_cell.angle_beta   90.00
_cell.angle_gamma   90.00
#
_symmetry.space_group_name_H-M   'P 1'
#
loop_
_entity.id
_entity.type
_entity.pdbx_description
1 polymer ?
#
loop_
_entity_poly.entity_id
_entity_poly.type
_entity_poly.pdbx_seq_one_letter_code
_entity_poly.pdbx_strand_id
1 'polypeptide(L)' 'MSKSVGIRTELLAQMAGVSEAELVHALKTTGEILGIKIPSPLPQKYNARTRNFDFLEGKAFADKVAAVRAATTRKK' A
#
# COMPACT_ATOMS: atom_id res chain seq x y z
N MET A 1 -1.43 -20.89 13.38
CA MET A 1 -1.82 -20.07 12.21
C MET A 1 -1.95 -18.63 12.65
N SER A 2 -0.92 -17.82 12.39
CA SER A 2 -1.01 -16.38 12.63
C SER A 2 -2.14 -15.84 11.77
N LYS A 3 -3.21 -15.34 12.40
CA LYS A 3 -4.29 -14.66 11.68
C LYS A 3 -3.71 -13.35 11.17
N SER A 4 -3.16 -13.35 9.96
CA SER A 4 -2.79 -12.12 9.26
C SER A 4 -4.02 -11.23 9.22
N VAL A 5 -3.97 -10.11 9.93
CA VAL A 5 -5.04 -9.11 9.90
C VAL A 5 -5.00 -8.49 8.51
N GLY A 6 -6.06 -8.68 7.73
CA GLY A 6 -6.22 -8.04 6.44
C GLY A 6 -6.58 -6.56 6.63
N ILE A 7 -5.83 -5.65 6.02
CA ILE A 7 -6.16 -4.23 5.97
C ILE A 7 -6.78 -3.84 4.64
N ARG A 8 -7.71 -2.89 4.67
CA ARG A 8 -8.35 -2.36 3.47
C ARG A 8 -7.41 -1.41 2.72
N THR A 9 -7.66 -1.25 1.43
CA THR A 9 -6.98 -0.28 0.54
C THR A 9 -6.91 1.12 1.14
N GLU A 10 -8.00 1.61 1.74
CA GLU A 10 -8.06 2.94 2.37
C GLU A 10 -7.03 3.09 3.49
N LEU A 11 -6.94 2.10 4.38
CA LEU A 11 -5.98 2.11 5.50
C LEU A 11 -4.53 2.02 4.98
N LEU A 12 -4.28 1.20 3.96
CA LEU A 12 -2.96 1.13 3.32
C LEU A 12 -2.56 2.46 2.70
N ALA A 13 -3.49 3.15 2.03
CA ALA A 13 -3.26 4.47 1.45
C ALA A 13 -2.93 5.52 2.52
N GLN A 14 -3.70 5.53 3.61
CA GLN A 14 -3.44 6.41 4.77
C GLN A 14 -2.06 6.16 5.37
N MET A 15 -1.67 4.90 5.58
CA MET A 15 -0.36 4.54 6.12
C MET A 15 0.78 4.98 5.18
N ALA A 16 0.61 4.81 3.87
CA ALA A 16 1.59 5.25 2.88
C ALA A 16 1.57 6.77 2.62
N GLY A 17 0.63 7.51 3.23
CA GLY A 17 0.47 8.95 3.04
C GLY A 17 0.05 9.34 1.62
N VAL A 18 -0.64 8.45 0.91
CA VAL A 18 -1.17 8.67 -0.46
C VAL A 18 -2.69 8.69 -0.45
N SER A 19 -3.29 9.23 -1.50
CA SER A 19 -4.75 9.13 -1.66
C SER A 19 -5.15 7.70 -2.03
N GLU A 20 -6.35 7.26 -1.62
CA GLU A 20 -6.88 5.96 -2.02
C GLU A 20 -6.96 5.85 -3.56
N ALA A 21 -7.34 6.93 -4.24
CA ALA A 21 -7.40 6.98 -5.69
C ALA A 21 -6.03 6.76 -6.34
N GLU A 22 -4.97 7.34 -5.80
CA GLU A 22 -3.59 7.13 -6.27
C GLU A 22 -3.16 5.68 -6.07
N LEU A 23 -3.46 5.09 -4.91
CA LEU A 23 -3.17 3.68 -4.64
C LEU A 23 -3.94 2.74 -5.57
N VAL A 24 -5.23 2.98 -5.80
CA VAL A 24 -6.06 2.21 -6.72
C VAL A 24 -5.59 2.38 -8.17
N HIS A 25 -5.20 3.58 -8.56
CA HIS A 25 -4.67 3.84 -9.89
C HIS A 25 -3.35 3.10 -10.09
N ALA A 26 -2.39 3.26 -9.17
CA ALA A 26 -1.11 2.58 -9.21
C ALA A 26 -1.29 1.04 -9.24
N LEU A 27 -2.19 0.49 -8.42
CA LEU A 27 -2.53 -0.94 -8.46
C LEU A 27 -3.06 -1.43 -9.82
N LYS A 28 -3.67 -0.56 -10.62
CA LYS A 28 -4.22 -0.89 -11.94
C LYS A 28 -3.23 -0.64 -13.09
N THR A 29 -2.30 0.29 -12.92
CA THR A 29 -1.42 0.75 -13.99
C THR A 29 0.02 0.28 -13.81
N THR A 30 0.67 0.67 -12.71
CA THR A 30 2.11 0.50 -12.50
C THR A 30 2.45 -0.65 -11.56
N GLY A 31 1.59 -0.97 -10.60
CA GLY A 31 1.86 -1.85 -9.47
C GLY A 31 2.82 -1.25 -8.43
N GLU A 32 3.20 0.02 -8.56
CA GLU A 32 4.23 0.67 -7.75
C GLU A 32 3.88 2.12 -7.41
N ILE A 33 4.27 2.58 -6.23
CA ILE A 33 4.21 3.98 -5.79
C ILE A 33 5.61 4.44 -5.42
N LEU A 34 6.07 5.55 -6.02
CA LEU A 34 7.42 6.09 -5.81
C LEU A 34 8.54 5.04 -6.01
N GLY A 35 8.35 4.11 -6.95
CA GLY A 35 9.28 2.99 -7.20
C GLY A 35 9.26 1.88 -6.15
N ILE A 36 8.31 1.92 -5.20
CA ILE A 36 8.08 0.85 -4.23
C ILE A 36 6.91 -0.02 -4.71
N LYS A 37 7.16 -1.31 -4.85
CA LYS A 37 6.16 -2.30 -5.25
C LYS A 37 5.04 -2.43 -4.22
N ILE A 38 3.80 -2.32 -4.68
CA ILE A 38 2.61 -2.45 -3.86
C ILE A 38 2.42 -3.93 -3.51
N PRO A 39 2.11 -4.27 -2.24
CA PRO A 39 1.89 -5.65 -1.85
C PRO A 39 0.70 -6.27 -2.60
N SER A 40 0.76 -7.59 -2.82
CA SER A 40 -0.32 -8.29 -3.51
C SER A 40 -1.55 -8.38 -2.59
N PRO A 41 -2.75 -8.13 -3.12
CA PRO A 41 -3.97 -8.30 -2.33
C PRO A 41 -4.14 -9.78 -1.96
N LEU A 42 -4.55 -10.04 -0.72
CA LEU A 42 -4.85 -11.37 -0.22
C LEU A 42 -5.96 -12.00 -1.08
N PRO A 43 -5.90 -13.32 -1.33
CA PRO A 43 -6.90 -14.04 -2.11
C PRO A 43 -8.17 -14.24 -1.28
N GLN A 44 -8.90 -13.16 -1.00
CA GLN A 44 -10.25 -13.22 -0.47
C GLN A 44 -11.25 -12.89 -1.58
N LYS A 45 -12.28 -13.72 -1.69
CA LYS A 45 -13.40 -13.48 -2.60
C LYS A 45 -14.06 -12.14 -2.20
N TYR A 46 -14.47 -11.40 -3.23
CA TYR A 46 -15.39 -10.26 -3.23
C TYR A 46 -14.77 -8.84 -3.26
N ASN A 47 -14.96 -8.24 -4.43
CA ASN A 47 -14.85 -6.84 -4.84
C ASN A 47 -13.47 -6.18 -4.86
N ALA A 48 -13.08 -5.72 -6.06
CA ALA A 48 -11.86 -4.94 -6.32
C ALA A 48 -11.78 -3.61 -5.53
N ARG A 49 -12.91 -3.12 -5.01
CA ARG A 49 -13.01 -1.95 -4.10
C ARG A 49 -12.60 -2.26 -2.65
N THR A 50 -12.65 -3.53 -2.24
CA THR A 50 -12.43 -3.98 -0.86
C THR A 50 -11.30 -5.01 -0.81
N ARG A 51 -10.21 -4.76 -1.53
CA ARG A 51 -9.01 -5.61 -1.46
C ARG A 51 -8.45 -5.54 -0.05
N ASN A 52 -8.28 -6.71 0.56
CA ASN A 52 -7.57 -6.86 1.82
C ASN A 52 -6.10 -7.14 1.50
N PHE A 53 -5.19 -6.40 2.13
CA PHE A 53 -3.74 -6.60 2.07
C PHE A 53 -3.26 -7.18 3.39
N ASP A 54 -2.18 -7.95 3.39
CA ASP A 54 -1.55 -8.35 4.64
C ASP A 54 -1.05 -7.10 5.37
N PHE A 55 -1.41 -6.97 6.65
CA PHE A 55 -1.01 -5.81 7.46
C PHE A 55 0.50 -5.62 7.53
N LEU A 56 1.28 -6.71 7.66
CA LEU A 56 2.73 -6.62 7.79
C LEU A 56 3.36 -6.18 6.47
N GLU A 57 2.89 -6.72 5.36
CA GLU A 57 3.34 -6.28 4.03
C GLU A 57 2.93 -4.82 3.75
N GLY A 58 1.70 -4.45 4.12
CA GLY A 58 1.20 -3.09 3.99
C GLY A 58 1.99 -2.08 4.82
N LYS A 59 2.33 -2.44 6.07
CA LYS A 59 3.19 -1.63 6.93
C LYS A 59 4.60 -1.48 6.35
N ALA A 60 5.21 -2.58 5.91
CA ALA A 60 6.54 -2.55 5.30
C ALA A 60 6.56 -1.69 4.02
N PHE A 61 5.49 -1.73 3.23
CA PHE A 61 5.30 -0.86 2.08
C PHE A 61 5.23 0.61 2.49
N ALA A 62 4.37 0.94 3.46
CA ALA A 62 4.21 2.30 3.96
C ALA A 62 5.52 2.86 4.54
N ASP A 63 6.26 2.06 5.33
CA ASP A 63 7.55 2.45 5.89
C ASP A 63 8.58 2.78 4.78
N LYS A 64 8.61 1.99 3.69
CA LYS A 64 9.46 2.26 2.52
C LYS A 64 9.07 3.54 1.79
N VAL A 65 7.77 3.74 1.55
CA VAL A 65 7.24 4.95 0.91
C VAL A 65 7.57 6.19 1.74
N ALA A 66 7.40 6.12 3.06
CA ALA A 66 7.75 7.19 3.99
C ALA A 66 9.26 7.48 3.97
N ALA A 67 10.11 6.46 3.94
CA ALA A 67 11.56 6.63 3.85
C ALA A 67 11.99 7.31 2.55
N VAL A 68 11.40 6.94 1.40
CA VAL A 68 11.66 7.58 0.10
C VAL A 68 11.22 9.04 0.12
N ARG A 69 10.05 9.34 0.69
CA ARG A 69 9.56 10.72 0.85
C ARG A 69 10.48 11.55 1.74
N ALA A 70 10.90 11.02 2.89
CA ALA A 70 11.82 11.71 3.81
C ALA A 70 13.21 11.95 3.19
N ALA A 71 13.70 11.00 2.38
CA ALA A 71 14.95 11.17 1.64
C ALA A 71 14.83 12.23 0.54
N THR A 72 13.65 12.35 -0.07
CA THR A 72 13.37 13.35 -1.12
C THR A 72 13.29 14.76 -0.54
N THR A 73 12.68 14.94 0.64
CA THR A 73 12.60 16.24 1.33
C THR A 73 13.93 16.72 1.91
N ARG A 74 14.85 15.82 2.29
CA ARG A 74 16.18 16.20 2.81
C ARG A 74 17.15 16.73 1.76
N LYS A 75 16.81 16.63 0.46
CA LYS A 75 17.64 17.10 -0.65
C LYS A 75 17.31 18.51 -1.15
N LYS A 76 16.46 19.24 -0.42
CA LYS A 76 16.04 20.61 -0.78
C LYS A 76 16.63 21.64 0.16
#